data_AF-A0A1I5K2G6-F1
#
_entry.id   AF-A0A1I5K2G6-F1
#
_cell.length_a   1.000
_cell.length_b   1.000
_cell.length_c   1.000
_cell.angle_alpha   90.00
_cell.angle_beta   90.00
_cell.angle_gamma   90.00
#
_symmetry.space_group_name_H-M   'P 1'
#
loop_
_entity.id
_entity.type
_entity.pdbx_description
1 polymer ?
#
loop_
_entity_poly.entity_id
_entity_poly.type
_entity_poly.pdbx_seq_one_letter_code
_entity_poly.pdbx_strand_id
1 'polypeptide(L)' 'MSSYRRAREAGACYFFTLVNHQRLPVLTDAPLRAALRRSIERVRVQHPFIIEGWVLLPDHLHCL' A
#
# COMPACT_ATOMS: atom_id res chain seq x y z
N MET A 1 21.76 -5.45 -5.34
CA MET A 1 21.39 -4.19 -4.69
C MET A 1 20.54 -3.38 -5.65
N SER A 2 19.48 -2.72 -5.17
CA SER A 2 18.67 -1.85 -6.01
C SER A 2 19.22 -0.41 -6.01
N SER A 3 19.14 0.27 -7.16
CA SER A 3 19.63 1.64 -7.38
C SER A 3 18.53 2.57 -7.88
N TYR A 4 17.32 2.46 -7.31
CA TYR A 4 16.17 3.25 -7.71
C TYR A 4 16.26 4.69 -7.17
N ARG A 5 15.94 5.67 -8.01
CA ARG A 5 15.72 7.07 -7.60
C ARG A 5 14.21 7.33 -7.48
N ARG A 6 13.77 7.87 -6.34
CA ARG A 6 12.36 8.23 -6.12
C ARG A 6 12.03 9.56 -6.78
N ALA A 7 10.92 9.60 -7.53
CA ALA A 7 10.28 10.86 -7.90
C ALA A 7 9.66 11.51 -6.64
N ARG A 8 9.71 12.84 -6.56
CA ARG A 8 9.30 13.64 -5.38
C ARG A 8 8.60 14.94 -5.79
N GLU A 9 7.71 14.83 -6.76
CA GLU A 9 6.92 15.97 -7.23
C GLU A 9 5.71 16.19 -6.30
N ALA A 10 5.47 17.45 -5.94
CA ALA A 10 4.37 17.83 -5.06
C ALA A 10 3.03 17.70 -5.82
N GLY A 11 2.04 17.06 -5.18
CA GLY A 11 0.72 16.83 -5.78
C GLY A 11 0.66 15.73 -6.84
N ALA A 12 1.77 15.03 -7.12
CA ALA A 12 1.77 13.92 -8.06
C ALA A 12 1.03 12.68 -7.52
N CYS A 13 0.50 11.88 -8.45
CA CYS A 13 -0.11 10.57 -8.19
C CYS A 13 0.91 9.46 -8.49
N TYR A 14 0.96 8.42 -7.65
CA TYR A 14 2.01 7.40 -7.72
C TYR A 14 1.43 5.99 -7.70
N PHE A 15 1.75 5.22 -8.73
CA PHE A 15 1.55 3.78 -8.68
C PHE A 15 2.63 3.11 -7.82
N PHE A 16 2.21 2.25 -6.90
CA PHE A 16 3.14 1.37 -6.19
C PHE A 16 2.57 -0.04 -5.98
N THR A 17 3.51 -0.97 -5.81
CA THR A 17 3.24 -2.38 -5.51
C THR A 17 3.86 -2.73 -4.17
N LEU A 18 3.06 -3.28 -3.25
CA LEU A 18 3.53 -3.91 -2.02
C LEU A 18 3.39 -5.42 -2.17
N VAL A 19 4.49 -6.16 -1.97
CA VAL A 19 4.47 -7.63 -1.98
C VAL A 19 4.77 -8.12 -0.57
N ASN A 20 3.97 -9.07 -0.09
CA ASN A 20 4.20 -9.67 1.22
C ASN A 20 5.51 -10.48 1.23
N HIS A 21 6.12 -10.61 2.39
CA HIS A 21 7.33 -11.39 2.55
C HIS A 21 7.11 -12.83 2.03
N GLN A 22 8.03 -13.31 1.19
CA GLN A 22 7.95 -14.63 0.55
C GLN A 22 6.64 -14.88 -0.22
N ARG A 23 5.89 -13.84 -0.57
CA ARG A 23 4.57 -13.95 -1.21
C ARG A 23 3.56 -14.79 -0.40
N LEU A 24 3.62 -14.74 0.92
CA LEU A 24 2.63 -15.42 1.76
C LEU A 24 1.22 -14.84 1.49
N PRO A 25 0.21 -15.68 1.17
CA PRO A 25 -1.10 -15.23 0.69
C PRO A 25 -2.07 -14.87 1.85
N VAL A 26 -1.62 -14.06 2.80
CA VAL A 26 -2.36 -13.76 4.05
C VAL A 26 -3.06 -12.40 4.05
N LEU A 27 -2.79 -11.52 3.07
CA LEU A 27 -3.28 -10.13 3.06
C LEU A 27 -4.81 -10.04 2.98
N THR A 28 -5.47 -11.06 2.43
CA THR A 28 -6.93 -11.14 2.34
C THR A 28 -7.60 -11.76 3.57
N ASP A 29 -6.83 -12.33 4.50
CA ASP A 29 -7.34 -12.91 5.74
C ASP A 29 -8.03 -11.83 6.58
N ALA A 30 -9.21 -12.15 7.12
CA ALA A 30 -10.04 -11.18 7.85
C ALA A 30 -9.29 -10.36 8.92
N PRO A 31 -8.48 -10.95 9.84
CA PRO A 31 -7.78 -10.17 10.84
C PRO A 31 -6.71 -9.26 10.24
N LEU A 32 -5.95 -9.75 9.25
CA LEU A 32 -4.87 -8.98 8.64
C LEU A 32 -5.41 -7.86 7.75
N ARG A 33 -6.44 -8.15 6.95
CA ARG A 33 -7.14 -7.16 6.13
C ARG A 33 -7.71 -6.03 6.97
N ALA A 34 -8.29 -6.35 8.14
CA ALA A 34 -8.80 -5.34 9.07
C ALA A 34 -7.67 -4.50 9.69
N ALA A 35 -6.55 -5.14 10.07
CA ALA A 35 -5.37 -4.45 10.59
C ALA A 35 -4.73 -3.50 9.56
N LEU A 36 -4.64 -3.94 8.30
CA LEU A 36 -4.15 -3.14 7.18
C LEU A 36 -5.01 -1.89 6.99
N ARG A 37 -6.33 -2.04 6.88
CA ARG A 37 -7.27 -0.91 6.75
C ARG A 37 -7.09 0.12 7.88
N ARG A 38 -7.10 -0.33 9.14
CA ARG A 38 -6.92 0.56 10.30
C ARG A 38 -5.58 1.31 10.27
N SER A 39 -4.53 0.65 9.80
CA SER A 39 -3.20 1.25 9.69
C SER A 39 -3.19 2.36 8.63
N ILE A 40 -3.79 2.12 7.46
CA ILE A 40 -3.94 3.13 6.40
C ILE A 40 -4.76 4.32 6.89
N GLU A 41 -5.89 4.09 7.56
CA GLU A 41 -6.74 5.15 8.12
C GLU A 41 -5.97 5.99 9.15
N ARG A 42 -5.22 5.35 10.06
CA ARG A 42 -4.39 6.03 11.05
C ARG A 42 -3.31 6.89 10.41
N VAL A 43 -2.60 6.38 9.41
CA VAL A 43 -1.55 7.13 8.70
C VAL A 43 -2.16 8.31 7.95
N ARG A 44 -3.33 8.14 7.32
CA ARG A 44 -4.01 9.20 6.58
C ARG A 44 -4.40 10.40 7.46
N VAL A 45 -4.64 10.19 8.76
CA VAL A 45 -4.88 11.29 9.71
C VAL A 45 -3.62 12.13 9.93
N GLN A 46 -2.46 11.49 10.04
CA GLN A 46 -1.18 12.16 10.30
C GLN A 46 -0.55 12.73 9.02
N HIS A 47 -0.82 12.09 7.89
CA HIS A 47 -0.30 12.41 6.57
C HIS A 47 -1.46 12.33 5.57
N PRO A 48 -2.19 13.43 5.32
CA PRO A 48 -3.31 13.42 4.40
C PRO A 48 -2.88 13.01 2.97
N PHE A 49 -3.59 12.05 2.38
CA PHE A 49 -3.46 11.63 0.98
C PHE A 49 -4.80 11.11 0.44
N ILE A 50 -4.90 11.02 -0.88
CA ILE A 50 -6.04 10.46 -1.62
C ILE A 50 -5.62 9.08 -2.16
N ILE A 51 -6.55 8.11 -2.13
CA ILE A 51 -6.37 6.83 -2.82
C ILE A 51 -7.24 6.90 -4.06
N GLU A 52 -6.61 6.98 -5.23
CA GLU A 52 -7.31 7.00 -6.52
C GLU A 52 -7.85 5.60 -6.85
N GLY A 53 -7.10 4.57 -6.48
CA GLY A 53 -7.56 3.20 -6.60
C GLY A 53 -6.59 2.21 -5.99
N TRP A 54 -7.09 1.07 -5.55
CA TRP A 54 -6.24 -0.02 -5.10
C TRP A 54 -6.89 -1.39 -5.35
N VAL A 55 -6.04 -2.41 -5.40
CA VAL A 55 -6.48 -3.81 -5.44
C VAL A 55 -5.66 -4.57 -4.41
N LEU A 56 -6.36 -5.28 -3.53
CA LEU A 56 -5.77 -6.14 -2.51
C LEU A 56 -5.90 -7.60 -2.97
N LEU A 57 -4.76 -8.22 -3.28
CA LEU A 57 -4.63 -9.63 -3.61
C LEU A 57 -4.10 -10.40 -2.39
N PRO A 58 -4.17 -11.75 -2.37
CA PRO A 58 -3.75 -12.52 -1.20
C PRO A 58 -2.31 -12.25 -0.74
N ASP A 59 -1.37 -12.03 -1.65
CA ASP A 59 0.06 -11.86 -1.34
C ASP A 59 0.62 -10.48 -1.73
N HIS A 60 -0.15 -9.61 -2.40
CA HIS A 60 0.31 -8.29 -2.79
C HIS A 60 -0.83 -7.27 -2.91
N LEU A 61 -0.46 -5.99 -3.00
CA LEU A 61 -1.34 -4.86 -3.20
C LEU A 61 -0.78 -3.95 -4.28
N HIS A 62 -1.66 -3.49 -5.17
CA HIS A 62 -1.41 -2.40 -6.10
C HIS A 62 -2.22 -1.19 -5.67
N CYS A 63 -1.62 0.00 -5.73
CA CYS A 63 -2.29 1.25 -5.38
C CYS A 63 -1.86 2.38 -6.31
N LEU A 64 -2.79 3.28 -6.55
CA LEU A 64 -2.66 4.59 -7.18
C LEU A 64 -3.05 5.66 -6.16
#